data_AF-A0A0E3JRL5-F1
#
_entry.id   AF-A0A0E3JRL5-F1
#
_cell.length_a   1.000
_cell.length_b   1.000
_cell.length_c   1.000
_cell.angle_alpha   90.00
_cell.angle_beta   90.00
_cell.angle_gamma   90.00
#
_symmetry.space_group_name_H-M   'P 1'
#
loop_
_entity.id
_entity.type
_entity.pdbx_description
1 polymer ?
#
loop_
_entity_poly.entity_id
_entity_poly.type
_entity_poly.pdbx_seq_one_letter_code
_entity_poly.pdbx_strand_id
1 'polypeptide(L)'
;MTAVTLTRVGSTLLYQPSPPASGFVAFLLWQSADPPASIPSTDTWASEGLPRVTGWYLFIDAAAVDATFEQAVRGALTEPALTSFAWVRYASGKVEVKAAAPVVAGGPEAVAGGEPVLAGDVSIVLPPGQRGVTLVGGAPVLATGDVDAFAFTYPPAAGLPPPTPSGVSVPLSGAAAGALAFQGLVNAGDPQPGAVRKSLLFVQVDPLRPLDGTRTFQALTGRDYLLVDDQGLYRLEPA
;
A
#
# COMPACT_ATOMS: atom_id res chain seq x y z
N MET A 1 13.05 -15.82 -0.19
CA MET A 1 12.90 -16.37 -1.55
C MET A 1 13.95 -15.62 -2.36
N THR A 2 13.76 -15.29 -3.65
CA THR A 2 14.74 -14.43 -4.36
C THR A 2 14.11 -13.05 -4.52
N ALA A 3 14.85 -11.99 -4.20
CA ALA A 3 14.39 -10.61 -4.37
C ALA A 3 13.93 -10.31 -5.80
N VAL A 4 12.82 -9.59 -5.92
CA VAL A 4 12.28 -9.18 -7.21
C VAL A 4 13.29 -8.24 -7.88
N THR A 5 13.70 -8.57 -9.10
CA THR A 5 14.57 -7.68 -9.89
C THR A 5 13.70 -6.75 -10.74
N LEU A 6 13.92 -5.45 -10.62
CA LEU A 6 13.28 -4.44 -11.44
C LEU A 6 14.15 -4.19 -12.68
N THR A 7 13.61 -4.38 -13.89
CA THR A 7 14.33 -4.20 -15.15
C THR A 7 13.83 -2.95 -15.86
N ARG A 8 14.77 -2.16 -16.39
CA ARG A 8 14.49 -0.87 -17.03
C ARG A 8 13.68 -1.04 -18.32
N VAL A 9 12.71 -0.15 -18.53
CA VAL A 9 11.85 -0.13 -19.73
C VAL A 9 12.48 0.76 -20.80
N GLY A 10 13.14 0.15 -21.79
CA GLY A 10 13.79 0.89 -22.88
C GLY A 10 14.80 1.92 -22.35
N SER A 11 14.69 3.17 -22.81
CA SER A 11 15.54 4.28 -22.37
C SER A 11 14.92 5.14 -21.25
N THR A 12 13.78 4.74 -20.69
CA THR A 12 13.03 5.50 -19.66
C THR A 12 13.69 5.39 -18.27
N LEU A 13 13.17 6.11 -17.28
CA LEU A 13 13.47 5.90 -15.86
C LEU A 13 12.47 4.95 -15.18
N LEU A 14 11.64 4.26 -15.96
CA LEU A 14 10.67 3.29 -15.47
C LEU A 14 11.29 1.89 -15.45
N TYR A 15 10.99 1.15 -14.40
CA TYR A 15 11.41 -0.23 -14.21
C TYR A 15 10.20 -1.11 -13.95
N GLN A 16 10.20 -2.33 -14.46
CA GLN A 16 9.15 -3.32 -14.23
C GLN A 16 9.71 -4.55 -13.50
N PRO A 17 8.94 -5.22 -12.64
CA PRO A 17 9.32 -6.51 -12.08
C PRO A 17 9.72 -7.52 -13.16
N SER A 18 10.70 -8.37 -12.88
CA SER A 18 11.13 -9.48 -13.72
C SER A 18 11.02 -10.81 -12.96
N PRO A 19 10.20 -11.78 -13.42
CA PRO A 19 9.32 -11.70 -14.59
C PRO A 19 8.23 -10.61 -14.40
N PRO A 20 7.67 -10.06 -15.51
CA PRO A 20 6.61 -9.08 -15.44
C PRO A 20 5.47 -9.57 -14.55
N ALA A 21 5.15 -8.82 -13.51
CA ALA A 21 3.88 -8.99 -12.83
C ALA A 21 2.75 -8.82 -13.86
N SER A 22 1.66 -9.56 -13.71
CA SER A 22 0.48 -9.45 -14.57
C SER A 22 -0.12 -8.04 -14.47
N GLY A 23 0.39 -7.12 -15.29
CA GLY A 23 0.05 -5.71 -15.32
C GLY A 23 0.33 -4.98 -14.01
N PHE A 24 0.38 -3.66 -14.10
CA PHE A 24 0.02 -2.76 -13.00
C PHE A 24 1.10 -2.37 -11.98
N VAL A 25 2.36 -2.76 -12.10
CA VAL A 25 3.42 -2.16 -11.24
C VAL A 25 4.62 -1.73 -12.08
N ALA A 26 5.02 -0.46 -11.95
CA ALA A 26 6.32 0.03 -12.35
C ALA A 26 6.98 0.79 -11.20
N PHE A 27 8.30 0.86 -11.19
CA PHE A 27 9.06 1.75 -10.33
C PHE A 27 9.64 2.88 -11.17
N LEU A 28 9.29 4.12 -10.87
CA LEU A 28 9.86 5.32 -11.48
C LEU A 28 11.02 5.80 -10.62
N LEU A 29 12.25 5.57 -11.09
CA LEU A 29 13.45 6.16 -10.50
C LEU A 29 13.43 7.67 -10.75
N TRP A 30 13.44 8.49 -9.71
CA TRP A 30 13.17 9.92 -9.91
C TRP A 30 14.34 10.70 -10.53
N GLN A 31 15.56 10.41 -10.08
CA GLN A 31 16.78 11.03 -10.58
C GLN A 31 17.88 9.96 -10.76
N SER A 32 18.42 9.87 -11.97
CA SER A 32 19.73 9.28 -12.20
C SER A 32 20.32 9.81 -13.51
N ALA A 33 21.57 10.28 -13.48
CA ALA A 33 22.30 10.67 -14.68
C ALA A 33 22.73 9.44 -15.51
N ASP A 34 22.91 8.29 -14.85
CA ASP A 34 23.25 7.01 -15.46
C ASP A 34 22.37 5.89 -14.85
N PRO A 35 21.10 5.81 -15.25
CA PRO A 35 20.15 4.82 -14.71
C PRO A 35 20.57 3.38 -15.08
N PRO A 36 20.75 2.49 -14.08
CA PRO A 36 21.21 1.13 -14.31
C PRO A 36 20.19 0.33 -15.15
N ALA A 37 20.64 -0.76 -15.78
CA ALA A 37 19.73 -1.64 -16.52
C ALA A 37 18.73 -2.38 -15.62
N SER A 38 19.10 -2.60 -14.35
CA SER A 38 18.28 -3.29 -13.36
C SER A 38 18.54 -2.78 -11.94
N ILE A 39 17.54 -2.90 -11.07
CA ILE A 39 17.57 -2.53 -9.66
C ILE A 39 16.99 -3.69 -8.83
N PRO A 40 17.70 -4.25 -7.84
CA PRO A 40 17.09 -5.15 -6.86
C PRO A 40 15.99 -4.43 -6.07
N SER A 41 14.81 -5.05 -5.87
CA SER A 41 13.72 -4.41 -5.10
C SER A 41 14.14 -3.97 -3.70
N THR A 42 15.06 -4.70 -3.08
CA THR A 42 15.66 -4.37 -1.78
C THR A 42 16.42 -3.03 -1.78
N ASP A 43 16.93 -2.57 -2.92
CA ASP A 43 17.63 -1.29 -3.02
C ASP A 43 16.66 -0.10 -3.07
N THR A 44 15.41 -0.35 -3.43
CA THR A 44 14.35 0.67 -3.46
C THR A 44 13.70 0.88 -2.11
N TRP A 45 13.97 0.03 -1.11
CA TRP A 45 13.34 0.12 0.19
C TRP A 45 14.34 0.07 1.34
N ALA A 46 13.87 0.58 2.48
CA ALA A 46 14.62 0.82 3.70
C ALA A 46 14.35 -0.29 4.72
N SER A 47 14.73 -1.53 4.43
CA SER A 47 14.63 -2.61 5.45
C SER A 47 15.64 -2.41 6.59
N GLU A 48 16.77 -1.75 6.33
CA GLU A 48 17.89 -1.56 7.27
C GLU A 48 18.52 -0.15 7.19
N GLY A 49 17.75 0.91 6.89
CA GLY A 49 18.30 2.27 6.80
C GLY A 49 17.57 3.17 5.81
N LEU A 50 18.29 3.96 5.00
CA LEU A 50 17.71 4.71 3.88
C LEU A 50 17.75 3.87 2.60
N PRO A 51 16.75 3.99 1.70
CA PRO A 51 16.79 3.28 0.43
C PRO A 51 17.99 3.77 -0.40
N ARG A 52 18.63 2.87 -1.15
CA ARG A 52 19.76 3.22 -2.02
C ARG A 52 19.31 4.03 -3.23
N VAL A 53 18.08 3.78 -3.67
CA VAL A 53 17.43 4.53 -4.75
C VAL A 53 16.03 4.94 -4.32
N THR A 54 15.64 6.17 -4.62
CA THR A 54 14.31 6.71 -4.32
C THR A 54 13.49 6.86 -5.60
N GLY A 55 12.19 6.69 -5.46
CA GLY A 55 11.28 6.75 -6.59
C GLY A 55 9.84 6.52 -6.21
N TRP A 56 9.00 6.34 -7.23
CA TRP A 56 7.60 5.99 -7.05
C TRP A 56 7.35 4.56 -7.49
N TYR A 57 6.81 3.72 -6.61
CA TYR A 57 6.04 2.56 -7.02
C TYR A 57 4.71 3.04 -7.59
N LEU A 58 4.55 2.87 -8.89
CA LEU A 58 3.38 3.22 -9.66
C LEU A 58 2.51 1.98 -9.85
N PHE A 59 1.31 2.02 -9.28
CA PHE A 59 0.23 1.12 -9.61
C PHE A 59 -0.51 1.67 -10.82
N ILE A 60 -0.53 0.94 -11.93
CA ILE A 60 -0.84 1.52 -13.24
C ILE A 60 -2.08 0.88 -13.86
N ASP A 61 -2.99 1.70 -14.38
CA ASP A 61 -4.06 1.29 -15.30
C ASP A 61 -3.78 1.96 -16.65
N ALA A 62 -3.02 1.28 -17.52
CA ALA A 62 -2.54 1.79 -18.80
C ALA A 62 -2.34 0.66 -19.82
N ALA A 63 -2.45 0.99 -21.10
CA ALA A 63 -2.14 0.07 -22.20
C ALA A 63 -0.63 -0.08 -22.46
N ALA A 64 0.16 0.95 -22.17
CA ALA A 64 1.60 0.98 -22.37
C ALA A 64 2.28 1.87 -21.31
N VAL A 65 3.53 1.51 -20.99
CA VAL A 65 4.41 2.22 -20.04
C VAL A 65 5.67 2.57 -20.84
N ASP A 66 5.76 3.81 -21.31
CA ASP A 66 6.83 4.30 -22.20
C ASP A 66 7.30 5.69 -21.77
N ALA A 67 8.12 6.35 -22.60
CA ALA A 67 8.65 7.69 -22.33
C ALA A 67 7.55 8.77 -22.22
N THR A 68 6.44 8.63 -22.95
CA THR A 68 5.32 9.58 -22.87
C THR A 68 4.58 9.42 -21.55
N PHE A 69 4.36 8.17 -21.13
CA PHE A 69 3.83 7.88 -19.80
C PHE A 69 4.75 8.42 -18.69
N GLU A 70 6.07 8.18 -18.79
CA GLU A 70 7.06 8.72 -17.83
C GLU A 70 6.93 10.23 -17.69
N GLN A 71 6.95 10.97 -18.80
CA GLN A 71 6.86 12.42 -18.81
C GLN A 71 5.55 12.90 -18.16
N ALA A 72 4.43 12.26 -18.50
CA ALA A 72 3.13 12.62 -17.94
C ALA A 72 3.07 12.38 -16.42
N VAL A 73 3.63 11.27 -15.92
CA VAL A 73 3.70 11.00 -14.48
C VAL A 73 4.61 11.99 -13.76
N ARG A 74 5.78 12.31 -14.33
CA ARG A 74 6.71 13.30 -13.75
C ARG A 74 6.14 14.73 -13.74
N GLY A 75 5.18 15.03 -14.62
CA GLY A 75 4.41 16.28 -14.58
C GLY A 75 3.28 16.29 -13.53
N ALA A 76 2.83 15.12 -13.06
CA ALA A 76 1.71 14.98 -12.12
C ALA A 76 2.15 14.69 -10.67
N LEU A 77 3.33 14.09 -10.48
CA LEU A 77 3.91 13.78 -9.19
C LEU A 77 5.11 14.71 -8.91
N THR A 78 5.45 14.88 -7.64
CA THR A 78 6.68 15.56 -7.23
C THR A 78 7.77 14.55 -6.92
N GLU A 79 9.00 15.04 -6.81
CA GLU A 79 10.11 14.25 -6.30
C GLU A 79 9.79 13.70 -4.91
N PRO A 80 9.89 12.37 -4.71
CA PRO A 80 9.60 11.80 -3.42
C PRO A 80 10.87 11.82 -2.54
N ALA A 81 10.72 12.19 -1.27
CA ALA A 81 11.84 12.24 -0.31
C ALA A 81 12.38 10.83 -0.02
N LEU A 82 11.48 9.84 0.08
CA LEU A 82 11.77 8.42 0.13
C LEU A 82 10.92 7.68 -0.89
N THR A 83 11.17 6.40 -1.12
CA THR A 83 10.32 5.58 -1.97
C THR A 83 8.85 5.66 -1.57
N SER A 84 7.99 6.02 -2.53
CA SER A 84 6.59 6.38 -2.30
C SER A 84 5.66 5.62 -3.27
N PHE A 85 4.34 5.71 -3.07
CA PHE A 85 3.38 4.91 -3.84
C PHE A 85 2.33 5.77 -4.52
N ALA A 86 1.99 5.48 -5.77
CA ALA A 86 0.91 6.17 -6.47
C ALA A 86 0.05 5.21 -7.29
N TRP A 87 -1.26 5.46 -7.32
CA TRP A 87 -2.22 4.79 -8.18
C TRP A 87 -2.56 5.70 -9.33
N VAL A 88 -2.17 5.30 -10.53
CA VAL A 88 -2.22 6.13 -11.73
C VAL A 88 -3.02 5.44 -12.82
N ARG A 89 -3.99 6.17 -13.39
CA ARG A 89 -4.62 5.80 -14.66
C ARG A 89 -3.99 6.63 -15.78
N TYR A 90 -3.70 5.98 -16.89
CA TYR A 90 -3.19 6.65 -18.08
C TYR A 90 -4.01 6.30 -19.31
N ALA A 91 -4.64 7.32 -19.88
CA ALA A 91 -5.44 7.19 -21.09
C ALA A 91 -5.31 8.45 -21.95
N SER A 92 -5.22 8.26 -23.28
CA SER A 92 -5.19 9.36 -24.25
C SER A 92 -4.12 10.42 -23.95
N GLY A 93 -2.92 9.99 -23.53
CA GLY A 93 -1.81 10.88 -23.21
C GLY A 93 -1.92 11.62 -21.88
N LYS A 94 -2.98 11.39 -21.10
CA LYS A 94 -3.23 12.07 -19.82
C LYS A 94 -3.09 11.11 -18.65
N VAL A 95 -2.38 11.58 -17.63
CA VAL A 95 -2.26 10.91 -16.33
C VAL A 95 -3.34 11.44 -15.39
N GLU A 96 -4.04 10.52 -14.74
CA GLU A 96 -4.92 10.78 -13.60
C GLU A 96 -4.36 10.05 -12.37
N VAL A 97 -3.96 10.80 -11.35
CA VAL A 97 -3.51 10.24 -10.07
C VAL A 97 -4.74 10.02 -9.18
N LYS A 98 -5.10 8.76 -8.93
CA LYS A 98 -6.23 8.40 -8.06
C LYS A 98 -5.88 8.51 -6.59
N ALA A 99 -4.66 8.15 -6.23
CA ALA A 99 -4.11 8.31 -4.90
C ALA A 99 -2.59 8.41 -4.99
N ALA A 100 -1.99 9.19 -4.10
CA ALA A 100 -0.54 9.23 -3.89
C ALA A 100 -0.30 9.15 -2.39
N ALA A 101 0.64 8.29 -2.01
CA ALA A 101 1.08 8.05 -0.64
C ALA A 101 2.57 8.36 -0.55
N PRO A 102 2.94 9.64 -0.35
CA PRO A 102 4.31 10.04 -0.08
C PRO A 102 4.79 9.45 1.25
N VAL A 103 6.05 9.02 1.28
CA VAL A 103 6.71 8.46 2.45
C VAL A 103 7.87 9.36 2.86
N VAL A 104 8.05 9.50 4.17
CA VAL A 104 9.14 10.24 4.81
C VAL A 104 9.84 9.37 5.84
N ALA A 105 11.05 9.77 6.25
CA ALA A 105 11.76 9.06 7.31
C ALA A 105 10.96 9.13 8.62
N GLY A 106 10.86 8.01 9.34
CA GLY A 106 10.26 8.00 10.67
C GLY A 106 11.10 8.77 11.67
N GLY A 107 10.44 9.53 12.55
CA GLY A 107 11.10 10.14 13.70
C GLY A 107 11.55 9.07 14.72
N PRO A 108 12.36 9.46 15.72
CA PRO A 108 12.76 8.55 16.80
C PRO A 108 11.58 8.01 17.63
N GLU A 109 10.42 8.65 17.52
CA GLU A 109 9.16 8.22 18.16
C GLU A 109 8.42 7.13 17.35
N ALA A 110 8.84 6.83 16.12
CA ALA A 110 8.30 5.70 15.37
C ALA A 110 8.71 4.40 16.08
N VAL A 111 7.72 3.58 16.45
CA VAL A 111 7.85 2.52 17.46
C VAL A 111 8.75 1.34 17.05
N ALA A 112 9.29 1.34 15.84
CA ALA A 112 10.23 0.34 15.35
C ALA A 112 11.56 0.95 14.84
N GLY A 113 12.02 2.04 15.45
CA GLY A 113 13.42 2.45 15.31
C GLY A 113 13.75 3.21 14.02
N GLY A 114 12.86 4.09 13.58
CA GLY A 114 13.10 5.00 12.44
C GLY A 114 12.62 4.49 11.08
N GLU A 115 11.70 3.50 11.07
CA GLU A 115 11.06 3.01 9.84
C GLU A 115 10.40 4.14 9.03
N PRO A 116 10.35 4.04 7.69
CA PRO A 116 9.63 5.01 6.88
C PRO A 116 8.13 5.08 7.25
N VAL A 117 7.57 6.29 7.27
CA VAL A 117 6.17 6.53 7.61
C VAL A 117 5.46 7.29 6.50
N LEU A 118 4.13 7.17 6.43
CA LEU A 118 3.31 8.01 5.56
C LEU A 118 3.43 9.49 5.95
N ALA A 119 3.67 10.35 4.97
CA ALA A 119 3.83 11.79 5.18
C ALA A 119 2.54 12.50 5.65
N GLY A 120 1.38 11.91 5.36
CA GLY A 120 0.07 12.45 5.70
C GLY A 120 -1.04 11.47 5.34
N ASP A 121 -2.27 11.87 5.61
CA ASP A 121 -3.45 11.06 5.31
C ASP A 121 -3.64 10.88 3.80
N VAL A 122 -3.91 9.65 3.39
CA VAL A 122 -4.21 9.27 2.00
C VAL A 122 -5.59 8.66 1.96
N SER A 123 -6.53 9.36 1.33
CA SER A 123 -7.90 8.86 1.18
C SER A 123 -8.13 8.30 -0.23
N ILE A 124 -8.47 7.02 -0.28
CA ILE A 124 -8.88 6.30 -1.47
C ILE A 124 -10.39 6.37 -1.55
N VAL A 125 -10.86 7.32 -2.35
CA VAL A 125 -12.29 7.57 -2.56
C VAL A 125 -12.83 6.59 -3.60
N LEU A 126 -13.80 5.79 -3.19
CA LEU A 126 -14.51 4.87 -4.07
C LEU A 126 -15.79 5.51 -4.63
N PRO A 127 -16.39 4.93 -5.70
CA PRO A 127 -17.63 5.44 -6.28
C PRO A 127 -18.76 5.58 -5.24
N PRO A 128 -19.75 6.46 -5.48
CA PRO A 128 -20.88 6.67 -4.59
C PRO A 128 -21.54 5.35 -4.16
N GLY A 129 -21.77 5.20 -2.85
CA GLY A 129 -22.34 3.99 -2.25
C GLY A 129 -21.30 2.98 -1.76
N GLN A 130 -20.02 3.14 -2.08
CA GLN A 130 -18.92 2.35 -1.51
C GLN A 130 -18.20 3.12 -0.40
N ARG A 131 -17.69 2.41 0.61
CA ARG A 131 -16.85 3.00 1.66
C ARG A 131 -15.41 3.09 1.17
N GLY A 132 -14.79 4.27 1.31
CA GLY A 132 -13.38 4.46 1.00
C GLY A 132 -12.44 3.82 2.02
N VAL A 133 -11.15 3.87 1.71
CA VAL A 133 -10.06 3.50 2.62
C VAL A 133 -9.21 4.73 2.89
N THR A 134 -8.90 5.01 4.14
CA THR A 134 -7.96 6.07 4.51
C THR A 134 -6.75 5.45 5.18
N LEU A 135 -5.57 5.69 4.61
CA LEU A 135 -4.29 5.42 5.26
C LEU A 135 -3.91 6.66 6.05
N VAL A 136 -3.61 6.50 7.33
CA VAL A 136 -3.38 7.63 8.26
C VAL A 136 -1.91 8.06 8.19
N GLY A 137 -1.67 9.37 8.21
CA GLY A 137 -0.32 9.93 8.30
C GLY A 137 0.42 9.44 9.55
N GLY A 138 1.73 9.22 9.43
CA GLY A 138 2.55 8.64 10.49
C GLY A 138 2.45 7.12 10.63
N ALA A 139 1.59 6.45 9.85
CA ALA A 139 1.56 4.99 9.74
C ALA A 139 2.93 4.46 9.24
N PRO A 140 3.59 3.54 9.97
CA PRO A 140 4.79 2.87 9.48
C PRO A 140 4.49 2.04 8.24
N VAL A 141 5.41 2.10 7.29
CA VAL A 141 5.35 1.34 6.04
C VAL A 141 6.43 0.26 6.07
N LEU A 142 5.99 -0.99 6.17
CA LEU A 142 6.87 -2.15 6.20
C LEU A 142 6.93 -2.79 4.83
N ALA A 143 8.11 -3.23 4.40
CA ALA A 143 8.19 -4.21 3.32
C ALA A 143 7.98 -5.61 3.90
N THR A 144 7.24 -6.47 3.20
CA THR A 144 7.13 -7.89 3.54
C THR A 144 8.01 -8.74 2.63
N GLY A 145 8.51 -9.86 3.15
CA GLY A 145 9.36 -10.78 2.39
C GLY A 145 10.57 -10.08 1.75
N ASP A 146 10.86 -10.41 0.49
CA ASP A 146 11.87 -9.74 -0.34
C ASP A 146 11.27 -8.55 -1.14
N VAL A 147 10.36 -7.81 -0.52
CA VAL A 147 9.50 -6.77 -1.12
C VAL A 147 8.49 -7.36 -2.12
N ASP A 148 7.67 -8.30 -1.66
CA ASP A 148 6.54 -8.84 -2.44
C ASP A 148 5.25 -8.04 -2.24
N ALA A 149 5.14 -7.36 -1.10
CA ALA A 149 4.11 -6.40 -0.76
C ALA A 149 4.65 -5.35 0.20
N PHE A 150 3.88 -4.27 0.36
CA PHE A 150 4.07 -3.29 1.42
C PHE A 150 2.90 -3.34 2.39
N ALA A 151 3.16 -3.19 3.68
CA ALA A 151 2.15 -3.14 4.72
C ALA A 151 2.15 -1.76 5.39
N PHE A 152 1.05 -1.03 5.24
CA PHE A 152 0.76 0.19 6.00
C PHE A 152 0.16 -0.24 7.34
N THR A 153 0.94 -0.09 8.41
CA THR A 153 0.51 -0.50 9.76
C THR A 153 -0.16 0.66 10.49
N TYR A 154 -0.97 0.36 11.50
CA TYR A 154 -1.58 1.42 12.30
C TYR A 154 -0.50 2.22 13.02
N PRO A 155 -0.62 3.56 13.09
CA PRO A 155 0.28 4.34 13.92
C PRO A 155 0.14 3.81 15.35
N PRO A 156 1.26 3.50 16.01
CA PRO A 156 1.23 2.98 17.37
C PRO A 156 0.58 4.03 18.27
N ALA A 157 -0.34 3.61 19.13
CA ALA A 157 -0.78 4.46 20.23
C ALA A 157 0.42 4.73 21.14
N ALA A 158 0.60 5.99 21.55
CA ALA A 158 1.73 6.40 22.37
C ALA A 158 1.86 5.50 23.62
N GLY A 159 3.02 4.88 23.81
CA GLY A 159 3.31 4.01 24.95
C GLY A 159 2.81 2.56 24.85
N LEU A 160 2.19 2.14 23.75
CA LEU A 160 1.79 0.75 23.52
C LEU A 160 2.65 0.10 22.44
N PRO A 161 3.08 -1.17 22.61
CA PRO A 161 3.70 -1.91 21.53
C PRO A 161 2.69 -2.05 20.38
N PRO A 162 3.13 -1.99 19.11
CA PRO A 162 2.24 -2.17 17.98
C PRO A 162 1.66 -3.59 18.07
N PRO A 163 0.35 -3.79 17.80
CA PRO A 163 -0.13 -5.15 17.59
C PRO A 163 0.69 -5.79 16.45
N THR A 164 0.99 -7.09 16.58
CA THR A 164 1.58 -7.94 15.51
C THR A 164 0.99 -7.53 14.17
N PRO A 165 1.80 -7.30 13.12
CA PRO A 165 1.43 -6.44 12.00
C PRO A 165 0.10 -6.87 11.39
N SER A 166 -0.92 -6.12 11.77
CA SER A 166 -2.25 -6.13 11.19
C SER A 166 -2.34 -4.79 10.48
N GLY A 167 -2.14 -4.80 9.16
CA GLY A 167 -2.02 -3.59 8.36
C GLY A 167 -2.74 -3.73 7.03
N VAL A 168 -2.74 -2.65 6.26
CA VAL A 168 -3.20 -2.65 4.87
C VAL A 168 -2.04 -3.08 3.99
N SER A 169 -2.15 -4.27 3.40
CA SER A 169 -1.16 -4.80 2.47
C SER A 169 -1.43 -4.30 1.05
N VAL A 170 -0.36 -4.04 0.29
CA VAL A 170 -0.41 -3.72 -1.14
C VAL A 170 0.57 -4.62 -1.88
N PRO A 171 0.10 -5.70 -2.52
CA PRO A 171 0.94 -6.61 -3.28
C PRO A 171 1.57 -5.92 -4.50
N LEU A 172 2.81 -6.28 -4.82
CA LEU A 172 3.50 -5.80 -6.03
C LEU A 172 3.33 -6.73 -7.23
N SER A 173 2.75 -7.92 -7.04
CA SER A 173 2.63 -8.92 -8.08
C SER A 173 1.34 -9.75 -7.96
N GLY A 174 1.06 -10.51 -9.01
CA GLY A 174 -0.13 -11.37 -9.09
C GLY A 174 -1.44 -10.63 -9.34
N ALA A 175 -2.55 -11.37 -9.20
CA ALA A 175 -3.89 -10.87 -9.51
C ALA A 175 -4.37 -9.73 -8.59
N ALA A 176 -3.73 -9.53 -7.43
CA ALA A 176 -4.03 -8.47 -6.48
C ALA A 176 -3.01 -7.32 -6.50
N ALA A 177 -2.08 -7.30 -7.47
CA ALA A 177 -1.06 -6.25 -7.55
C ALA A 177 -1.70 -4.84 -7.54
N GLY A 178 -1.29 -3.99 -6.60
CA GLY A 178 -1.82 -2.65 -6.40
C GLY A 178 -3.20 -2.56 -5.74
N ALA A 179 -3.84 -3.68 -5.40
CA ALA A 179 -5.03 -3.64 -4.55
C ALA A 179 -4.62 -3.49 -3.08
N LEU A 180 -5.38 -2.74 -2.31
CA LEU A 180 -5.31 -2.72 -0.85
C LEU A 180 -5.99 -4.00 -0.34
N ALA A 181 -5.32 -4.76 0.51
CA ALA A 181 -5.85 -5.95 1.15
C ALA A 181 -5.68 -5.89 2.66
N PHE A 182 -6.75 -6.10 3.42
CA PHE A 182 -6.71 -6.09 4.88
C PHE A 182 -7.82 -6.93 5.49
N GLN A 183 -7.70 -7.21 6.78
CA GLN A 183 -8.76 -7.78 7.58
C GLN A 183 -9.39 -6.71 8.46
N GLY A 184 -10.71 -6.72 8.59
CA GLY A 184 -11.46 -5.74 9.35
C GLY A 184 -12.61 -6.38 10.12
N LEU A 185 -12.96 -5.79 11.27
CA LEU A 185 -14.09 -6.23 12.07
C LEU A 185 -15.30 -5.33 11.81
N VAL A 186 -16.46 -5.95 11.56
CA VAL A 186 -17.75 -5.26 11.44
C VAL A 186 -18.71 -5.73 12.52
N ASN A 187 -19.63 -4.87 12.95
CA ASN A 187 -20.69 -5.29 13.87
C ASN A 187 -21.53 -6.41 13.25
N ALA A 188 -21.79 -7.45 14.03
CA ALA A 188 -22.58 -8.59 13.61
C ALA A 188 -23.66 -8.91 14.65
N GLY A 189 -24.91 -8.96 14.22
CA GLY A 189 -26.06 -9.20 15.11
C GLY A 189 -26.37 -8.03 16.05
N ASP A 190 -27.29 -8.28 16.97
CA ASP A 190 -27.71 -7.29 17.96
C ASP A 190 -26.68 -7.16 19.10
N PRO A 191 -26.46 -5.95 19.64
CA PRO A 191 -25.62 -5.74 20.82
C PRO A 191 -26.10 -6.59 22.00
N GLN A 192 -25.18 -7.24 22.70
CA GLN A 192 -25.46 -7.95 23.95
C GLN A 192 -25.03 -7.08 25.14
N PRO A 193 -25.66 -7.21 26.32
CA PRO A 193 -25.18 -6.52 27.52
C PRO A 193 -23.73 -6.88 27.81
N GLY A 194 -22.83 -5.88 27.80
CA GLY A 194 -21.40 -6.05 28.06
C GLY A 194 -20.56 -6.56 26.90
N ALA A 195 -21.15 -6.89 25.74
CA ALA A 195 -20.40 -7.38 24.58
C ALA A 195 -21.05 -7.00 23.24
N VAL A 196 -20.21 -6.64 22.26
CA VAL A 196 -20.65 -6.44 20.87
C VAL A 196 -20.02 -7.51 19.99
N ARG A 197 -20.85 -8.35 19.37
CA ARG A 197 -20.38 -9.34 18.40
C ARG A 197 -19.89 -8.65 17.13
N LYS A 198 -18.75 -9.14 16.63
CA LYS A 198 -18.06 -8.66 15.44
C LYS A 198 -17.82 -9.83 14.50
N SER A 199 -18.06 -9.66 13.21
CA SER A 199 -17.59 -10.61 12.19
C SER A 199 -16.32 -10.09 11.54
N LEU A 200 -15.36 -10.99 11.32
CA LEU A 200 -14.13 -10.69 10.62
C LEU A 200 -14.34 -10.80 9.11
N LEU A 201 -14.04 -9.70 8.42
CA LEU A 201 -14.03 -9.59 6.97
C LEU A 201 -12.60 -9.63 6.45
N PHE A 202 -12.43 -10.25 5.29
CA PHE A 202 -11.36 -9.91 4.37
C PHE A 202 -11.87 -8.85 3.41
N VAL A 203 -11.09 -7.79 3.23
CA VAL A 203 -11.42 -6.66 2.35
C VAL A 203 -10.31 -6.51 1.34
N GLN A 204 -10.68 -6.42 0.07
CA GLN A 204 -9.78 -6.06 -1.02
C GLN A 204 -10.37 -4.89 -1.80
N VAL A 205 -9.57 -3.87 -2.10
CA VAL A 205 -10.00 -2.67 -2.81
C VAL A 205 -8.95 -2.29 -3.85
N ASP A 206 -9.34 -2.25 -5.13
CA ASP A 206 -8.50 -1.71 -6.20
C ASP A 206 -8.91 -0.26 -6.52
N PRO A 207 -8.07 0.75 -6.18
CA PRO A 207 -8.38 2.15 -6.45
C PRO A 207 -8.57 2.49 -7.94
N LEU A 208 -7.94 1.71 -8.81
CA LEU A 208 -8.00 1.90 -10.27
C LEU A 208 -9.17 1.13 -10.88
N ARG A 209 -9.68 0.08 -10.22
CA ARG A 209 -10.79 -0.76 -10.69
C ARG A 209 -11.83 -1.00 -9.59
N PRO A 210 -12.49 0.06 -9.10
CA PRO A 210 -13.39 -0.05 -7.95
C PRO A 210 -14.69 -0.82 -8.24
N LEU A 211 -14.97 -1.13 -9.51
CA LEU A 211 -16.15 -1.89 -9.93
C LEU A 211 -15.80 -3.32 -10.38
N ASP A 212 -14.53 -3.69 -10.38
CA ASP A 212 -14.11 -5.06 -10.68
C ASP A 212 -14.30 -5.92 -9.43
N GLY A 213 -15.37 -6.71 -9.39
CA GLY A 213 -15.71 -7.57 -8.25
C GLY A 213 -14.69 -8.68 -7.96
N THR A 214 -13.74 -8.95 -8.86
CA THR A 214 -12.63 -9.88 -8.59
C THR A 214 -11.46 -9.19 -7.89
N ARG A 215 -11.41 -7.86 -7.94
CA ARG A 215 -10.33 -7.03 -7.38
C ARG A 215 -10.78 -6.13 -6.23
N THR A 216 -12.08 -5.84 -6.16
CA THR A 216 -12.71 -5.01 -5.15
C THR A 216 -13.90 -5.76 -4.54
N PHE A 217 -13.72 -6.31 -3.35
CA PHE A 217 -14.74 -7.10 -2.66
C PHE A 217 -14.53 -7.14 -1.15
N GLN A 218 -15.57 -7.57 -0.44
CA GLN A 218 -15.53 -7.91 0.98
C GLN A 218 -16.09 -9.33 1.15
N ALA A 219 -15.41 -10.16 1.93
CA ALA A 219 -15.81 -11.54 2.17
C ALA A 219 -15.78 -11.84 3.67
N LEU A 220 -16.85 -12.46 4.17
CA LEU A 220 -16.86 -13.02 5.53
C LEU A 220 -15.84 -14.14 5.60
N THR A 221 -14.99 -14.11 6.63
CA THR A 221 -14.02 -15.18 6.89
C THR A 221 -14.65 -16.37 7.63
N GLY A 222 -15.89 -16.22 8.10
CA GLY A 222 -16.56 -17.19 8.98
C GLY A 222 -16.07 -17.15 10.43
N ARG A 223 -15.17 -16.21 10.78
CA ARG A 223 -14.70 -16.00 12.16
C ARG A 223 -15.45 -14.84 12.79
N ASP A 224 -15.95 -15.08 14.00
CA ASP A 224 -16.61 -14.08 14.81
C ASP A 224 -15.84 -13.85 16.11
N TYR A 225 -15.99 -12.64 16.63
CA TYR A 225 -15.36 -12.18 17.86
C TYR A 225 -16.38 -11.45 18.73
N LEU A 226 -16.18 -11.48 20.03
CA LEU A 226 -16.87 -10.60 20.99
C LEU A 226 -15.91 -9.47 21.36
N LEU A 227 -16.35 -8.24 21.15
CA LEU A 227 -15.72 -7.06 21.75
C LEU A 227 -16.33 -6.87 23.13
N VAL A 228 -15.57 -7.22 24.17
CA VAL A 228 -16.01 -7.20 25.57
C VAL A 228 -15.41 -5.98 26.26
N ASP A 229 -16.23 -5.29 27.05
CA ASP A 229 -15.76 -4.24 27.96
C ASP A 229 -15.27 -4.88 29.27
N ASP A 230 -13.97 -4.72 29.54
CA ASP A 230 -13.29 -5.15 30.75
C ASP A 230 -12.84 -3.91 31.53
N GLN A 231 -13.78 -3.30 32.24
CA GLN A 231 -13.54 -2.15 33.12
C GLN A 231 -12.95 -0.91 32.40
N GLY A 232 -13.44 -0.62 31.19
CA GLY A 232 -12.98 0.48 30.36
C GLY A 232 -11.86 0.11 29.39
N LEU A 233 -11.39 -1.15 29.40
CA LEU A 233 -10.52 -1.72 28.38
C LEU A 233 -11.32 -2.66 27.49
N TYR A 234 -11.28 -2.41 26.18
CA TYR A 234 -11.93 -3.29 25.22
C TYR A 234 -10.99 -4.41 24.79
N ARG A 235 -11.48 -5.66 24.84
CA ARG A 235 -10.74 -6.84 24.36
C ARG A 235 -11.57 -7.64 23.35
N LEU A 236 -10.88 -8.31 22.44
CA LEU A 236 -11.49 -9.21 21.47
C LEU A 236 -11.31 -10.66 21.92
N GLU A 237 -12.41 -11.40 21.99
CA GLU A 237 -12.44 -12.84 22.27
C GLU A 237 -13.05 -13.58 21.08
N PRO A 238 -12.62 -14.82 20.76
CA PRO A 238 -13.36 -15.65 19.82
C PRO A 238 -14.81 -15.85 20.31
N ALA A 239 -15.79 -15.67 19.41
CA ALA A 239 -17.22 -15.84 19.72
C ALA A 239 -17.68 -17.30 19.58
#